data_AF-A0A498H4X0-F1
#
_entry.id   AF-A0A498H4X0-F1
#
_cell.length_a   1.000
_cell.length_b   1.000
_cell.length_c   1.000
_cell.angle_alpha   90.00
_cell.angle_beta   90.00
_cell.angle_gamma   90.00
#
_symmetry.space_group_name_H-M   'P 1'
#
loop_
_entity.id
_entity.type
_entity.pdbx_description
1 polymer ?
#
loop_
_entity_poly.entity_id
_entity_poly.type
_entity_poly.pdbx_seq_one_letter_code
_entity_poly.pdbx_strand_id
1 'polypeptide(L)'
;MEKQRICYTIGYGNSIFNEFLNRLLDNTIKIVVDVHSYPQSQRPEFNAENLKVKLPENEIVYCHYPLLGGMGKRSYIEYMESADFRKGFAIYYTR
;
A
#
# COMPACT_ATOMS: atom_id res chain seq x y z
N MET A 1 -25.02 8.63 11.47
CA MET A 1 -24.00 7.63 11.84
C MET A 1 -22.77 7.93 11.02
N GLU A 2 -21.63 8.21 11.66
CA GLU A 2 -20.37 8.39 10.93
C GLU A 2 -20.02 7.11 10.18
N LYS A 3 -19.65 7.26 8.90
CA LYS A 3 -19.27 6.15 8.04
C LYS A 3 -17.90 5.67 8.49
N GLN A 4 -17.84 4.52 9.16
CA GLN A 4 -16.59 3.94 9.62
C GLN A 4 -15.71 3.62 8.41
N ARG A 5 -14.50 4.19 8.37
CA ARG A 5 -13.51 3.88 7.32
C ARG A 5 -12.82 2.58 7.70
N ILE A 6 -13.02 1.54 6.89
CA ILE A 6 -12.41 0.22 7.10
C ILE A 6 -11.17 0.14 6.21
N CYS A 7 -10.04 -0.25 6.79
CA CYS A 7 -8.83 -0.59 6.07
C CYS A 7 -8.54 -2.08 6.24
N TYR A 8 -8.08 -2.70 5.16
CA TYR A 8 -7.62 -4.09 5.14
C TYR A 8 -6.11 -4.11 4.91
N THR A 9 -5.46 -5.17 5.39
CA THR A 9 -4.05 -5.46 5.09
C THR A 9 -3.97 -6.65 4.15
N ILE A 10 -3.01 -6.61 3.23
CA ILE A 10 -2.74 -7.72 2.31
C ILE A 10 -1.24 -7.84 2.09
N GLY A 11 -0.76 -9.07 2.13
CA GLY A 11 0.58 -9.45 1.66
C GLY A 11 0.43 -10.51 0.57
N TYR A 12 1.44 -10.59 -0.31
CA TYR A 12 1.41 -11.55 -1.42
C TYR A 12 2.07 -12.89 -1.09
N GLY A 13 2.98 -12.99 -0.11
CA GLY A 13 3.60 -14.25 0.31
C GLY A 13 4.09 -15.11 -0.87
N ASN A 14 3.64 -16.36 -0.91
CA ASN A 14 3.91 -17.31 -2.01
C ASN A 14 2.90 -17.24 -3.16
N SER A 15 1.87 -16.40 -3.06
CA SER A 15 0.80 -16.35 -4.06
C SER A 15 1.24 -15.70 -5.35
N ILE A 16 0.80 -16.25 -6.47
CA ILE A 16 0.99 -15.61 -7.79
C ILE A 16 0.11 -14.35 -7.91
N PHE A 17 0.43 -13.50 -8.90
CA PHE A 17 -0.29 -12.24 -9.10
C PHE A 17 -1.82 -12.41 -9.20
N ASN A 18 -2.29 -13.42 -9.93
CA ASN A 18 -3.73 -13.65 -10.12
C ASN A 18 -4.45 -13.99 -8.80
N GLU A 19 -3.82 -14.76 -7.91
CA GLU A 19 -4.39 -15.06 -6.58
C GLU A 19 -4.41 -13.83 -5.66
N PHE A 20 -3.40 -12.97 -5.79
CA PHE A 20 -3.39 -11.67 -5.10
C PHE A 20 -4.51 -10.77 -5.62
N LEU A 21 -4.65 -10.66 -6.94
CA LEU A 21 -5.69 -9.88 -7.59
C LEU A 21 -7.09 -10.37 -7.23
N ASN A 22 -7.33 -11.69 -7.28
CA ASN A 22 -8.62 -12.26 -6.91
C ASN A 22 -9.02 -11.91 -5.48
N ARG A 23 -8.08 -11.95 -4.52
CA ARG A 23 -8.36 -11.52 -3.14
C ARG A 23 -8.79 -10.06 -3.03
N LEU A 24 -8.22 -9.17 -3.86
CA LEU A 24 -8.66 -7.77 -3.92
C LEU A 24 -10.09 -7.67 -4.48
N LEU A 25 -10.37 -8.38 -5.58
CA LEU A 25 -11.67 -8.36 -6.24
C LEU A 25 -12.78 -8.97 -5.39
N ASP A 26 -12.54 -10.13 -4.77
CA ASP A 26 -13.47 -10.84 -3.89
C ASP A 26 -13.88 -9.98 -2.68
N ASN A 27 -12.98 -9.10 -2.22
CA ASN A 27 -13.24 -8.16 -1.13
C ASN A 27 -13.67 -6.77 -1.63
N THR A 28 -13.93 -6.61 -2.93
CA THR A 28 -14.35 -5.34 -3.55
C THR A 28 -13.38 -4.19 -3.24
N ILE A 29 -12.09 -4.49 -3.12
CA ILE A 29 -11.06 -3.48 -2.90
C ILE A 29 -10.88 -2.67 -4.17
N LYS A 30 -11.02 -1.35 -4.06
CA LYS A 30 -10.86 -0.40 -5.19
C LYS A 30 -9.58 0.43 -5.10
N ILE A 31 -8.90 0.40 -3.96
CA ILE A 31 -7.68 1.18 -3.72
C ILE A 31 -6.68 0.29 -2.98
N VAL A 32 -5.49 0.15 -3.54
CA VAL A 32 -4.32 -0.43 -2.87
C VAL A 32 -3.36 0.69 -2.51
N VAL A 33 -3.06 0.79 -1.23
CA VAL A 33 -2.07 1.73 -0.71
C VAL A 33 -0.81 0.95 -0.35
N ASP A 34 0.25 1.18 -1.11
CA ASP A 34 1.58 0.67 -0.85
C ASP A 34 2.33 1.67 0.02
N VAL A 35 2.62 1.27 1.26
CA VAL A 35 3.33 2.11 2.23
C VAL A 35 4.84 1.85 2.26
N HIS A 36 5.38 0.92 1.46
CA HIS A 36 6.80 0.59 1.51
C HIS A 36 7.66 1.80 1.13
N SER A 37 8.71 2.09 1.90
CA SER A 37 9.64 3.18 1.55
C SER A 37 10.30 2.94 0.18
N TYR A 38 10.54 1.67 -0.17
CA TYR A 38 11.05 1.23 -1.47
C TYR A 38 10.14 0.11 -2.00
N PRO A 39 9.30 0.38 -3.01
CA PRO A 39 8.29 -0.57 -3.47
C PRO A 39 8.87 -1.53 -4.52
N GLN A 40 10.05 -2.08 -4.22
CA GLN A 40 10.72 -3.10 -5.02
C GLN A 40 10.59 -4.45 -4.33
N SER A 41 10.16 -5.44 -5.09
CA SER A 41 10.02 -6.83 -4.68
C SER A 41 11.05 -7.69 -5.40
N GLN A 42 11.46 -8.80 -4.77
CA GLN A 42 12.21 -9.85 -5.45
C GLN A 42 11.38 -10.52 -6.56
N ARG A 43 10.05 -10.38 -6.48
CA ARG A 43 9.08 -10.89 -7.45
C ARG A 43 8.63 -9.73 -8.33
N PRO A 44 9.14 -9.62 -9.57
CA PRO A 44 8.98 -8.44 -10.40
C PRO A 44 7.53 -8.03 -10.59
N GLU A 45 6.60 -8.99 -10.64
CA GLU A 45 5.17 -8.74 -10.80
C GLU A 45 4.54 -7.89 -9.68
N PHE A 46 5.21 -7.79 -8.52
CA PHE A 46 4.80 -6.96 -7.38
C PHE A 46 5.61 -5.66 -7.23
N ASN A 47 6.51 -5.34 -8.16
CA ASN A 47 7.15 -4.03 -8.18
C ASN A 47 6.12 -2.94 -8.45
N ALA A 48 6.32 -1.75 -7.89
CA ALA A 48 5.45 -0.59 -8.12
C ALA A 48 5.18 -0.34 -9.60
N GLU A 49 6.18 -0.49 -10.48
CA GLU A 49 6.03 -0.27 -11.92
C GLU A 49 5.00 -1.22 -12.53
N ASN A 50 4.96 -2.48 -12.08
CA ASN A 50 3.98 -3.47 -12.53
C ASN A 50 2.62 -3.25 -11.87
N LEU A 51 2.57 -2.95 -10.57
CA LEU A 51 1.32 -2.70 -9.86
C LEU A 51 0.59 -1.45 -10.37
N LYS A 52 1.34 -0.40 -10.75
CA LYS A 52 0.81 0.82 -11.40
C LYS A 52 0.12 0.56 -12.73
N VAL A 53 0.43 -0.55 -13.40
CA VAL A 53 -0.19 -0.92 -14.69
C VAL A 53 -1.31 -1.93 -14.46
N LYS A 54 -1.00 -3.04 -13.79
CA LYS A 54 -1.92 -4.18 -13.69
C LYS A 54 -3.13 -3.93 -12.79
N LEU A 55 -2.99 -3.13 -11.74
CA LEU A 55 -4.13 -2.84 -10.85
C LEU A 55 -5.16 -1.94 -11.53
N PRO A 56 -4.78 -0.83 -12.22
CA PRO A 56 -5.74 -0.02 -12.96
C PRO A 56 -6.46 -0.74 -14.10
N GLU A 57 -5.81 -1.70 -14.78
CA GLU A 57 -6.45 -2.58 -15.77
C GLU A 57 -7.65 -3.37 -15.19
N ASN A 58 -7.69 -3.53 -13.86
CA ASN A 58 -8.74 -4.23 -13.12
C ASN A 58 -9.57 -3.28 -12.24
N GLU A 59 -9.60 -1.98 -12.58
CA GLU A 59 -10.35 -0.95 -11.87
C GLU A 59 -9.92 -0.75 -10.39
N ILE A 60 -8.66 -1.04 -10.09
CA ILE A 60 -8.05 -0.85 -8.77
C ILE A 60 -7.01 0.26 -8.84
N VAL A 61 -7.19 1.32 -8.06
CA VAL A 61 -6.23 2.41 -7.96
C VAL A 61 -5.03 1.96 -7.14
N TYR A 62 -3.83 2.20 -7.63
CA TYR A 62 -2.59 2.01 -6.88
C TYR A 62 -2.03 3.35 -6.40
N CYS A 63 -1.82 3.48 -5.10
CA CYS A 63 -1.22 4.64 -4.45
C CYS A 63 0.06 4.21 -3.73
N HIS A 64 1.17 4.92 -3.95
CA HIS A 64 2.43 4.67 -3.24
C HIS A 64 2.77 5.80 -2.27
N TYR A 65 2.82 5.49 -0.98
CA TYR A 65 2.98 6.42 0.15
C TYR A 65 4.27 6.11 0.94
N PRO A 66 5.45 6.42 0.38
CA PRO A 66 6.75 5.97 0.93
C PRO A 66 7.09 6.56 2.31
N LEU A 67 6.51 7.72 2.65
CA LEU A 67 6.68 8.38 3.96
C LEU A 67 5.98 7.63 5.11
N LEU A 68 5.21 6.59 4.81
CA LEU A 68 4.58 5.75 5.82
C LEU A 68 5.35 4.44 6.08
N GLY A 69 6.43 4.16 5.33
CA GLY A 69 7.10 2.85 5.35
C GLY A 69 8.17 2.66 6.42
N GLY A 70 8.74 3.75 6.94
CA GLY A 70 9.63 3.70 8.09
C GLY A 70 10.94 2.93 7.94
N MET A 71 11.45 2.73 6.72
CA MET A 71 12.73 2.04 6.53
C MET A 71 13.89 2.86 7.12
N GLY A 72 14.71 2.23 7.97
CA GLY A 72 15.87 2.89 8.59
C GLY A 72 16.40 2.16 9.83
N LYS A 73 17.26 2.85 10.60
CA LYS A 73 17.94 2.30 11.80
C LYS A 73 17.12 2.37 13.10
N ARG A 74 15.97 3.03 13.09
CA ARG A 74 15.08 3.20 14.27
C ARG A 74 13.92 2.22 14.21
N SER A 75 13.26 1.99 15.34
CA SER A 75 12.03 1.21 15.36
C SER A 75 10.92 1.93 14.58
N TYR A 76 9.92 1.16 14.11
CA TYR A 76 8.79 1.74 13.39
C TYR A 76 7.98 2.70 14.26
N ILE A 77 7.82 2.41 15.56
CA ILE A 77 7.14 3.29 16.51
C ILE A 77 7.85 4.63 16.64
N GLU A 78 9.19 4.64 16.76
CA GLU A 78 9.97 5.88 16.76
C GLU A 78 9.90 6.62 15.42
N TYR A 79 9.75 5.89 14.30
CA TYR A 79 9.57 6.49 12.98
C TYR A 79 8.23 7.23 12.86
N MET A 80 7.16 6.68 13.43
CA MET A 80 5.82 7.29 13.40
C MET A 80 5.81 8.68 14.07
N GLU A 81 6.67 8.91 15.05
CA GLU A 81 6.84 10.21 15.70
C GLU A 81 7.64 11.21 14.86
N SER A 82 8.19 10.83 13.71
CA SER A 82 9.01 11.72 12.90
C SER A 82 8.20 12.77 12.13
N ALA A 83 8.88 13.86 11.73
CA ALA A 83 8.30 14.87 10.86
C ALA A 83 7.87 14.29 9.50
N ASP A 84 8.65 13.36 8.96
CA ASP A 84 8.35 12.70 7.68
C ASP A 84 7.06 11.90 7.72
N PHE A 85 6.89 11.04 8.75
CA PHE A 85 5.67 10.27 8.91
C PHE A 85 4.45 11.19 9.10
N ARG A 86 4.55 12.18 10.01
CA ARG A 86 3.47 13.13 10.26
C ARG A 86 3.09 13.92 9.00
N LYS A 87 4.08 14.34 8.22
CA LYS A 87 3.87 15.01 6.92
C LYS A 87 3.17 14.08 5.93
N GLY A 88 3.66 12.84 5.77
CA GLY A 88 3.04 11.85 4.89
C GLY A 88 1.59 11.60 5.28
N PHE A 89 1.35 11.30 6.56
CA PHE A 89 0.02 11.04 7.09
C PHE A 89 -0.94 12.22 6.83
N ALA A 90 -0.52 13.46 7.10
CA ALA A 90 -1.34 14.64 6.83
C ALA A 90 -1.68 14.82 5.34
N ILE A 91 -0.71 14.60 4.44
CA ILE A 91 -0.91 14.70 2.99
C ILE A 91 -1.92 13.66 2.49
N TYR A 92 -1.87 12.43 3.03
CA TYR A 92 -2.70 11.33 2.55
C TYR A 92 -4.06 11.25 3.23
N TYR A 93 -4.19 11.74 4.47
CA TYR A 93 -5.46 11.75 5.21
C TYR A 93 -6.44 12.82 4.73
N THR A 94 -5.93 13.87 4.06
CA THR A 94 -6.72 15.01 3.57
C THR A 94 -7.21 14.86 2.13
N ARG A 95 -6.88 13.74 1.47
CA ARG A 95 -7.38 13.36 0.14
C ARG A 95 -8.48 12.32 0.25
#